data_AF-A0A1X7GME0-F1
#
_entry.id   AF-A0A1X7GME0-F1
#
_cell.length_a   1.000
_cell.length_b   1.000
_cell.length_c   1.000
_cell.angle_alpha   90.00
_cell.angle_beta   90.00
_cell.angle_gamma   90.00
#
_symmetry.space_group_name_H-M   'P 1'
#
loop_
_entity.id
_entity.type
_entity.pdbx_description
1 polymer ?
#
loop_
_entity_poly.entity_id
_entity_poly.type
_entity_poly.pdbx_seq_one_letter_code
_entity_poly.pdbx_strand_id
1 'polypeptide(L)'
;MPPTTSQGQGEQGQGEQGLGESDAVRDVAGRLLLAYDFLDTATVEAAVRDAYEVFRDARVRAFVPILTERRARATLDAYRAGDQPLEPRLRSSARAIASASVSASAMANPNASAR
;
A
#
# COMPACT_ATOMS: atom_id res chain seq x y z
N MET A 1 28.22 -17.63 56.92
CA MET A 1 29.07 -17.07 55.82
C MET A 1 30.07 -18.16 55.41
N PRO A 2 30.47 -18.33 54.14
CA PRO A 2 30.22 -17.55 52.91
C PRO A 2 29.17 -18.19 51.97
N PRO A 3 28.84 -17.59 50.81
CA PRO A 3 27.70 -17.95 49.98
C PRO A 3 28.08 -18.90 48.83
N THR A 4 27.16 -19.76 48.42
CA THR A 4 27.28 -20.49 47.14
C THR A 4 26.03 -20.27 46.31
N THR A 5 26.19 -19.31 45.40
CA THR A 5 25.67 -19.29 44.03
C THR A 5 24.18 -19.57 43.87
N SER A 6 23.41 -18.49 43.98
CA SER A 6 22.18 -18.29 43.21
C SER A 6 22.54 -18.38 41.72
N GLN A 7 22.30 -19.55 41.12
CA GLN A 7 22.31 -19.68 39.67
C GLN A 7 21.05 -18.97 39.14
N GLY A 8 21.22 -17.70 38.78
CA GLY A 8 20.38 -17.07 37.76
C GLY A 8 20.54 -17.86 36.47
N GLN A 9 19.59 -18.76 36.20
CA GLN A 9 19.44 -19.41 34.91
C GLN A 9 18.24 -18.80 34.22
N GLY A 10 18.49 -18.17 33.08
CA GLY A 10 17.47 -17.65 32.20
C GLY A 10 17.22 -16.17 32.37
N GLU A 11 18.27 -15.33 32.29
CA GLU A 11 18.13 -14.13 31.46
C GLU A 11 17.70 -14.62 30.07
N GLN A 12 16.39 -14.69 29.87
CA GLN A 12 15.79 -14.82 28.56
C GLN A 12 16.21 -13.54 27.83
N GLY A 13 17.38 -13.64 27.18
CA GLY A 13 17.89 -12.65 26.27
C GLY A 13 16.78 -12.32 25.30
N GLN A 14 16.28 -11.10 25.45
CA GLN A 14 15.47 -10.41 24.46
C GLN A 14 16.37 -10.25 23.22
N GLY A 15 16.40 -11.26 22.37
CA GLY A 15 17.21 -11.32 21.17
C GLY A 15 16.78 -12.58 20.44
N GLU A 16 16.14 -12.54 19.28
CA GLU A 16 16.11 -11.53 18.26
C GLU A 16 14.72 -11.65 17.64
N GLN A 17 13.91 -10.59 17.67
CA GLN A 17 12.77 -10.51 16.76
C GLN A 17 13.33 -10.20 15.35
N GLY A 18 14.17 -11.11 14.84
CA GLY A 18 14.54 -11.19 13.44
C GLY A 18 13.37 -11.77 12.66
N LEU A 19 12.24 -11.06 12.70
CA LEU A 19 11.17 -11.24 11.73
C LEU A 19 11.84 -11.04 10.37
N GLY A 20 12.00 -12.12 9.61
CA GLY A 20 12.71 -12.09 8.32
C GLY A 20 12.17 -10.98 7.41
N GLU A 21 12.91 -10.60 6.36
CA GLU A 21 12.54 -9.48 5.46
C GLU A 21 11.05 -9.42 5.12
N SER A 22 10.43 -10.55 4.78
CA SER A 22 9.01 -10.66 4.45
C SER A 22 8.06 -10.28 5.59
N ASP A 23 8.43 -10.62 6.83
CA ASP A 23 7.63 -10.34 8.01
C ASP A 23 7.81 -8.86 8.44
N ALA A 24 9.03 -8.34 8.33
CA ALA A 24 9.28 -6.90 8.46
C ALA A 24 8.52 -6.07 7.40
N VAL A 25 8.43 -6.53 6.16
CA VAL A 25 7.64 -5.87 5.10
C VAL A 25 6.13 -5.97 5.37
N ARG A 26 5.66 -7.09 5.95
CA ARG A 26 4.26 -7.23 6.38
C ARG A 26 3.92 -6.28 7.52
N ASP A 27 4.80 -6.15 8.51
CA ASP A 27 4.64 -5.18 9.60
C ASP A 27 4.57 -3.74 9.07
N VAL A 28 5.45 -3.39 8.12
CA VAL A 28 5.38 -2.11 7.39
C VAL A 28 4.00 -1.92 6.73
N ALA A 29 3.47 -2.93 6.05
CA ALA A 29 2.15 -2.83 5.42
C ALA A 29 1.04 -2.59 6.45
N GLY A 30 1.07 -3.30 7.59
CA GLY A 30 0.11 -3.10 8.68
C GLY A 30 0.18 -1.68 9.25
N ARG A 31 1.38 -1.16 9.51
CA ARG A 31 1.57 0.23 9.98
C ARG A 31 1.08 1.26 8.96
N LEU A 32 1.28 1.01 7.66
CA LEU A 32 0.82 1.92 6.61
C LEU A 32 -0.71 1.88 6.44
N LEU A 33 -1.35 0.72 6.57
CA LEU A 33 -2.81 0.63 6.55
C LEU A 33 -3.44 1.48 7.65
N LEU A 34 -2.88 1.43 8.86
CA LEU A 34 -3.35 2.27 9.97
C LEU A 34 -3.08 3.76 9.75
N ALA A 35 -1.93 4.11 9.15
CA ALA A 35 -1.57 5.51 8.91
C ALA A 35 -2.33 6.16 7.75
N TYR A 36 -2.78 5.36 6.78
CA TYR A 36 -3.47 5.78 5.57
C TYR A 36 -4.89 5.20 5.49
N ASP A 37 -5.61 5.17 6.62
CA ASP A 37 -6.98 4.62 6.75
C ASP A 37 -8.01 5.28 5.82
N PHE A 38 -7.72 6.48 5.30
CA PHE A 38 -8.55 7.18 4.31
C PHE A 38 -8.38 6.65 2.87
N LEU A 39 -7.40 5.78 2.62
CA LEU A 39 -7.17 5.12 1.34
C LEU A 39 -7.70 3.69 1.37
N ASP A 40 -8.08 3.18 0.20
CA ASP A 40 -8.46 1.78 0.07
C ASP A 40 -7.28 0.85 0.38
N THR A 41 -7.53 -0.23 1.12
CA THR A 41 -6.54 -1.24 1.50
C THR A 41 -5.74 -1.72 0.30
N ALA A 42 -6.41 -1.97 -0.83
CA ALA A 42 -5.76 -2.41 -2.07
C ALA A 42 -4.75 -1.39 -2.62
N THR A 43 -4.99 -0.09 -2.40
CA THR A 43 -4.07 0.99 -2.82
C THR A 43 -2.82 0.99 -1.96
N VAL A 44 -2.98 0.87 -0.64
CA VAL A 44 -1.84 0.80 0.30
C VAL A 44 -1.00 -0.44 0.05
N GLU A 45 -1.63 -1.62 -0.09
CA GLU A 45 -0.93 -2.87 -0.40
C GLU A 45 -0.23 -2.82 -1.75
N ALA A 46 -0.86 -2.23 -2.78
CA ALA A 46 -0.24 -2.05 -4.08
C ALA A 46 1.00 -1.15 -4.00
N ALA A 47 0.93 -0.03 -3.26
CA ALA A 47 2.06 0.86 -3.08
C ALA A 47 3.23 0.18 -2.35
N VAL A 48 2.95 -0.62 -1.32
CA VAL A 48 3.98 -1.39 -0.59
C VAL A 48 4.60 -2.45 -1.48
N ARG A 49 3.79 -3.22 -2.22
CA ARG A 49 4.29 -4.22 -3.17
C ARG A 49 5.17 -3.58 -4.23
N ASP A 50 4.69 -2.53 -4.88
CA ASP A 50 5.43 -1.84 -5.93
C ASP A 50 6.72 -1.20 -5.40
N ALA A 51 6.72 -0.71 -4.15
CA ALA A 51 7.92 -0.24 -3.47
C ALA A 51 8.93 -1.35 -3.16
N TYR A 52 8.46 -2.52 -2.70
CA TYR A 52 9.30 -3.67 -2.39
C TYR A 52 9.93 -4.27 -3.66
N GLU A 53 9.18 -4.35 -4.76
CA GLU A 53 9.68 -4.85 -6.04
C GLU A 53 10.86 -4.02 -6.58
N VAL A 54 10.98 -2.73 -6.25
CA VAL A 54 12.16 -1.92 -6.64
C VAL A 54 13.45 -2.48 -6.01
N PHE A 55 13.36 -3.14 -4.86
CA PHE A 55 14.48 -3.66 -4.11
C PHE A 55 14.60 -5.19 -4.19
N ARG A 56 13.79 -5.85 -5.02
CA ARG A 56 13.75 -7.32 -5.10
C ARG A 56 15.09 -7.98 -5.41
N ASP A 57 15.99 -7.27 -6.08
CA ASP A 57 17.31 -7.77 -6.50
C ASP A 57 18.45 -7.07 -5.72
N ALA A 58 18.12 -6.37 -4.64
CA ALA A 58 19.10 -5.70 -3.78
C ALA A 58 20.03 -6.74 -3.13
N ARG A 59 21.34 -6.51 -3.23
CA ARG A 59 22.37 -7.38 -2.62
C ARG A 59 22.38 -7.30 -1.09
N VAL A 60 22.04 -6.14 -0.52
CA VAL A 60 21.97 -5.92 0.93
C VAL A 60 20.50 -5.82 1.34
N ARG A 61 20.02 -6.88 2.00
CA ARG A 61 18.61 -7.09 2.35
C ARG A 61 18.17 -6.41 3.66
N ALA A 62 19.12 -6.18 4.57
CA ALA A 62 18.84 -5.62 5.90
C ALA A 62 18.12 -4.25 5.87
N PHE A 63 18.25 -3.48 4.78
CA PHE A 63 17.63 -2.16 4.64
C PHE A 63 16.39 -2.16 3.74
N VAL A 64 16.02 -3.29 3.14
CA VAL A 64 14.87 -3.38 2.23
C VAL A 64 13.56 -2.95 2.92
N PRO A 65 13.26 -3.35 4.18
CA PRO A 65 12.02 -2.94 4.83
C PRO A 65 11.90 -1.42 5.00
N ILE A 66 12.94 -0.74 5.49
CA ILE A 66 12.92 0.71 5.73
C ILE A 66 12.85 1.50 4.42
N LEU A 67 13.53 1.04 3.37
CA LEU A 67 13.47 1.67 2.05
C LEU A 67 12.11 1.46 1.37
N THR A 68 11.52 0.27 1.54
CA THR A 68 10.15 -0.05 1.09
C THR A 68 9.15 0.88 1.76
N GLU A 69 9.19 1.01 3.09
CA GLU A 69 8.33 1.90 3.86
C GLU A 69 8.44 3.35 3.37
N ARG A 70 9.67 3.86 3.24
CA ARG A 70 9.92 5.24 2.80
C ARG A 70 9.35 5.50 1.41
N ARG A 71 9.54 4.57 0.47
CA ARG A 71 9.04 4.73 -0.90
C ARG A 71 7.52 4.62 -0.96
N ALA A 72 6.92 3.68 -0.23
CA ALA A 72 5.47 3.55 -0.14
C ALA A 72 4.83 4.82 0.44
N ARG A 73 5.39 5.40 1.51
CA ARG A 73 4.92 6.68 2.07
C ARG A 73 4.96 7.82 1.05
N ALA A 74 6.07 7.98 0.32
CA ALA A 74 6.16 9.02 -0.69
C ALA A 74 5.06 8.90 -1.77
N THR A 75 4.72 7.68 -2.17
CA THR A 75 3.61 7.42 -3.09
C THR A 75 2.25 7.70 -2.45
N LEU A 76 2.03 7.27 -1.21
CA LEU A 76 0.74 7.43 -0.52
C LEU A 76 0.46 8.89 -0.11
N ASP A 77 1.49 9.64 0.28
CA ASP A 77 1.41 11.07 0.59
C ASP A 77 0.99 11.90 -0.63
N ALA A 78 1.34 11.46 -1.85
CA ALA A 78 0.91 12.11 -3.09
C ALA A 78 -0.62 12.05 -3.26
N TYR A 79 -1.26 10.93 -2.91
CA TYR A 79 -2.72 10.83 -2.88
C TYR A 79 -3.36 11.77 -1.85
N ARG A 80 -2.70 11.99 -0.70
CA ARG A 80 -3.17 12.96 0.32
C ARG A 80 -3.09 14.40 -0.20
N ALA A 81 -2.04 14.73 -0.94
CA ALA A 81 -1.85 16.06 -1.51
C ALA A 81 -2.80 16.37 -2.69
N GLY A 82 -3.59 15.39 -3.15
CA GLY A 82 -4.36 15.50 -4.39
C GLY A 82 -3.48 15.50 -5.65
N ASP A 83 -2.17 15.36 -5.47
CA ASP A 83 -1.18 15.16 -6.54
C ASP A 83 -1.16 13.68 -6.85
N GLN A 84 -2.26 13.19 -7.46
CA GLN A 84 -2.36 11.79 -7.90
C GLN A 84 -1.04 11.43 -8.61
N PRO A 85 -0.24 10.51 -8.06
CA PRO A 85 1.03 10.15 -8.66
C PRO A 85 0.71 9.53 -10.02
N LEU A 86 0.91 10.33 -11.06
CA LEU A 86 0.75 10.05 -12.48
C LEU A 86 0.88 8.56 -12.78
N GLU A 87 -0.27 7.92 -13.04
CA GLU A 87 -0.52 6.48 -13.08
C GLU A 87 0.61 5.59 -13.65
N PRO A 88 0.83 4.41 -13.04
CA PRO A 88 1.27 3.21 -13.75
C PRO A 88 0.12 2.73 -14.66
N ARG A 89 0.17 3.13 -15.93
CA ARG A 89 -0.88 3.03 -16.98
C ARG A 89 -1.56 1.67 -17.27
N LEU A 90 -1.49 0.65 -16.41
CA LEU A 90 -2.03 -0.68 -16.69
C LEU A 90 -2.93 -1.32 -15.62
N ARG A 91 -3.36 -0.62 -14.55
CA ARG A 91 -4.25 -1.27 -13.54
C ARG A 91 -5.74 -0.90 -13.64
N SER A 92 -6.11 0.12 -14.42
CA SER A 92 -7.42 0.78 -14.28
C SER A 92 -8.34 0.69 -15.51
N SER A 93 -8.17 -0.27 -16.42
CA SER A 93 -9.12 -0.45 -17.54
C SER A 93 -10.44 -1.14 -17.16
N ALA A 94 -10.68 -1.42 -15.88
CA ALA A 94 -11.84 -2.22 -15.44
C ALA A 94 -12.93 -1.45 -14.65
N ARG A 95 -12.84 -0.13 -14.44
CA ARG A 95 -13.85 0.57 -13.61
C ARG A 95 -14.33 1.94 -14.11
N ALA A 96 -14.13 2.26 -15.40
CA ALA A 96 -14.54 3.56 -15.97
C ALA A 96 -15.59 3.46 -17.09
N ILE A 97 -16.35 2.36 -17.19
CA ILE A 97 -17.52 2.25 -18.10
C ILE A 97 -18.87 2.28 -17.37
N ALA A 98 -18.91 2.55 -16.06
CA ALA A 98 -20.12 2.33 -15.24
C ALA A 98 -20.82 3.60 -14.69
N SER A 99 -20.53 4.82 -15.15
CA SER A 99 -21.22 6.02 -14.63
C SER A 99 -21.69 7.06 -15.65
N ALA A 100 -21.85 6.69 -16.92
CA ALA A 100 -22.41 7.61 -17.93
C ALA A 100 -23.44 6.92 -18.83
N SER A 101 -24.63 6.62 -18.28
CA SER A 101 -25.85 6.53 -19.09
C SER A 101 -27.08 6.84 -18.25
N VAL A 102 -27.18 8.10 -17.83
CA VAL A 102 -28.48 8.72 -17.53
C VAL A 102 -28.49 10.02 -18.33
N SER A 103 -29.03 9.97 -19.54
CA SER A 103 -29.42 11.16 -20.29
C SER A 103 -30.56 10.83 -21.26
N ALA A 104 -31.74 11.26 -20.84
CA ALA A 104 -32.76 11.93 -21.64
C ALA A 104 -33.23 11.24 -22.93
N SER A 105 -34.32 10.46 -22.81
CA SER A 105 -35.25 10.26 -23.92
C SER A 105 -36.41 11.24 -23.76
N ALA A 106 -36.24 12.46 -24.31
CA ALA A 106 -37.27 13.48 -24.39
C ALA A 106 -37.21 14.20 -25.75
N MET A 107 -38.22 13.92 -26.58
CA MET A 107 -38.79 14.74 -27.66
C MET A 107 -37.85 15.49 -28.62
N ALA A 108 -37.69 14.94 -29.83
CA ALA A 108 -37.67 15.74 -31.07
C ALA A 108 -37.98 14.82 -32.27
N ASN A 109 -39.24 14.69 -32.67
CA ASN A 109 -39.58 14.35 -34.05
C ASN A 109 -40.30 15.54 -34.70
N PRO A 110 -39.58 16.44 -35.39
CA PRO A 110 -40.16 17.42 -36.28
C PRO A 110 -40.05 16.91 -37.72
N ASN A 111 -40.95 16.04 -38.15
CA ASN A 111 -41.30 15.99 -39.56
C ASN A 111 -42.81 16.15 -39.71
N ALA A 112 -43.21 17.41 -39.63
CA ALA A 112 -44.51 17.87 -40.10
C ALA A 112 -44.45 18.04 -41.62
N SER A 113 -45.37 17.34 -42.30
CA SER A 113 -46.09 17.73 -43.53
C SER A 113 -45.31 18.19 -44.77
N ALA A 114 -45.46 17.42 -45.86
CA ALA A 114 -45.72 18.00 -47.19
C ALA A 114 -46.38 16.99 -48.15
N ARG A 115 -47.67 17.28 -48.43
CA ARG A 115 -48.50 16.90 -49.60
C ARG A 115 -49.20 15.55 -49.64
#